data_AF-T1B6K7-F1
#
_entry.id   AF-T1B6K7-F1
#
_cell.length_a   1.000
_cell.length_b   1.000
_cell.length_c   1.000
_cell.angle_alpha   90.00
_cell.angle_beta   90.00
_cell.angle_gamma   90.00
#
_symmetry.space_group_name_H-M   'P 1'
#
loop_
_entity.id
_entity.type
_entity.pdbx_description
1 polymer ?
#
loop_
_entity_poly.entity_id
_entity_poly.type
_entity_poly.pdbx_seq_one_letter_code
_entity_poly.pdbx_strand_id
1 'polypeptide(L)' 'MAFNYRRKRPGEEVQYALKLPSSGEVIGRVIKSQGGSRFSVQCMDGKERMCSVPRRYKRRFW' A
#
# COMPACT_ATOMS: atom_id res chain seq x y z
N MET A 1 12.47 16.17 7.16
CA MET A 1 11.12 15.74 7.62
C MET A 1 11.26 14.49 8.47
N ALA A 2 11.16 14.63 9.80
CA ALA A 2 11.22 13.51 10.73
C ALA A 2 9.83 12.88 10.88
N PHE A 3 9.66 11.64 10.44
CA PHE A 3 8.42 10.89 10.66
C PHE A 3 8.43 10.36 12.10
N ASN A 4 7.80 11.10 13.01
CA ASN A 4 7.62 10.71 14.41
C ASN A 4 6.87 9.38 14.52
N TYR A 5 7.59 8.31 14.88
CA TYR A 5 6.98 7.01 15.17
C TYR A 5 6.59 6.94 16.65
N ARG A 6 5.38 7.42 16.97
CA ARG A 6 4.77 7.26 18.30
C ARG A 6 4.51 5.77 18.54
N ARG A 7 5.21 5.16 19.49
CA ARG A 7 4.99 3.77 19.92
C ARG A 7 3.62 3.71 20.62
N LYS A 8 2.65 2.98 20.05
CA LYS A 8 1.25 2.93 20.54
C LYS A 8 1.11 2.14 21.84
N ARG A 9 0.20 2.60 22.71
CA ARG A 9 -0.21 1.92 23.94
C ARG A 9 -1.29 0.89 23.60
N PRO A 10 -1.30 -0.30 24.23
CA PRO A 10 -2.35 -1.29 24.01
C PRO A 10 -3.67 -0.75 24.59
N GLY A 11 -4.71 -0.60 23.75
CA GLY A 11 -6.04 -0.13 24.15
C GLY A 11 -6.59 1.07 23.37
N GLU A 12 -5.80 1.71 22.50
CA GLU A 12 -6.26 2.83 21.67
C GLU A 12 -6.82 2.30 20.32
N GLU A 13 -8.13 2.41 20.14
CA GLU A 13 -8.81 2.05 18.88
C GLU A 13 -8.33 3.00 17.78
N VAL A 14 -7.53 2.46 16.86
CA VAL A 14 -6.90 3.28 15.84
C VAL A 14 -7.92 3.59 14.76
N GLN A 15 -8.51 4.78 14.81
CA GLN A 15 -9.22 5.32 13.67
C GLN A 15 -8.20 5.69 12.58
N TYR A 16 -8.00 4.79 11.62
CA TYR A 16 -7.21 5.10 10.44
C TYR A 16 -8.05 5.97 9.51
N ALA A 17 -7.64 7.22 9.31
CA ALA A 17 -8.20 8.03 8.23
C ALA A 17 -7.85 7.37 6.89
N LEU A 18 -8.88 6.86 6.20
CA LEU A 18 -8.73 6.31 4.86
C LEU A 18 -8.42 7.46 3.90
N LYS A 19 -7.35 7.30 3.11
CA LYS A 19 -7.04 8.23 2.03
C LYS A 19 -7.80 7.79 0.78
N LEU A 20 -8.58 8.69 0.23
CA LEU A 20 -9.16 8.52 -1.10
C LEU A 20 -8.06 8.73 -2.16
N PRO A 21 -8.11 7.99 -3.28
CA PRO A 21 -7.16 8.16 -4.37
C PRO A 21 -7.24 9.57 -4.96
N SER A 22 -6.09 10.15 -5.27
CA SER A 22 -6.00 11.44 -5.98
C SER A 22 -6.09 11.24 -7.51
N SER A 23 -6.09 12.35 -8.26
CA SER A 23 -6.07 12.32 -9.72
C SER A 23 -4.88 11.50 -10.24
N GLY A 24 -5.16 10.43 -10.98
CA GLY A 24 -4.16 9.51 -11.53
C GLY A 24 -3.78 8.33 -10.63
N GLU A 25 -4.32 8.26 -9.40
CA GLU A 25 -4.19 7.09 -8.53
C GLU A 25 -5.40 6.18 -8.68
N VAL A 26 -5.17 4.87 -8.61
CA VAL A 26 -6.21 3.86 -8.81
C VAL A 26 -6.06 2.78 -7.75
N ILE A 27 -7.18 2.40 -7.15
CA ILE A 27 -7.24 1.27 -6.23
C ILE A 27 -7.24 -0.02 -7.04
N GLY A 28 -6.47 -1.02 -6.60
CA GLY A 28 -6.43 -2.31 -7.26
C GLY A 28 -6.20 -3.45 -6.29
N ARG A 29 -6.62 -4.64 -6.71
CA ARG A 29 -6.44 -5.89 -5.97
C ARG A 29 -5.24 -6.65 -6.51
N VAL A 30 -4.34 -7.09 -5.62
CA VAL A 30 -3.18 -7.91 -6.00
C VAL A 30 -3.67 -9.29 -6.42
N ILE A 31 -3.25 -9.74 -7.61
CA ILE A 31 -3.56 -11.08 -8.15
C ILE A 31 -2.41 -12.05 -7.87
N LYS A 32 -1.17 -11.63 -8.16
CA LYS A 32 0.02 -12.48 -8.04
C LYS A 32 1.25 -11.69 -7.62
N SER A 33 2.11 -12.34 -6.84
CA SER A 33 3.47 -11.87 -6.54
C SER A 33 4.42 -12.31 -7.66
N GLN A 34 5.08 -11.35 -8.32
CA GLN A 34 6.05 -11.62 -9.41
C GLN A 34 7.49 -11.73 -8.88
N GLY A 35 7.70 -11.56 -7.57
CA GLY A 35 9.02 -11.47 -6.95
C GLY A 35 9.67 -10.09 -7.14
N GLY A 36 10.81 -9.85 -6.49
CA GLY A 36 11.58 -8.61 -6.65
C GLY A 36 10.84 -7.32 -6.27
N SER A 37 9.86 -7.40 -5.35
CA SER A 37 8.95 -6.30 -4.96
C SER A 37 7.95 -5.85 -6.05
N ARG A 38 7.71 -6.69 -7.07
CA ARG A 38 6.72 -6.45 -8.11
C ARG A 38 5.49 -7.34 -7.91
N PHE A 39 4.32 -6.77 -8.18
CA PHE A 39 3.04 -7.46 -8.06
C PHE A 39 2.20 -7.18 -9.31
N SER A 40 1.45 -8.18 -9.76
CA SER A 40 0.38 -7.98 -10.74
C SER A 40 -0.88 -7.61 -9.99
N VAL A 41 -1.50 -6.51 -10.43
CA VAL A 41 -2.65 -5.91 -9.77
C VAL A 41 -3.76 -5.72 -10.79
N GLN A 42 -4.96 -6.16 -10.45
CA GLN A 42 -6.17 -5.80 -11.16
C GLN A 42 -6.65 -4.45 -10.63
N CYS A 43 -6.52 -3.41 -11.45
CA CYS A 43 -7.01 -2.08 -11.12
C CYS A 43 -8.52 -2.01 -11.26
N MET A 44 -9.17 -1.13 -10.49
CA MET A 44 -10.62 -0.89 -10.61
C MET A 44 -11.05 -0.37 -11.99
N ASP A 45 -10.12 0.18 -12.78
CA ASP A 45 -10.36 0.54 -14.18
C ASP A 45 -10.53 -0.67 -15.13
N GLY A 46 -10.47 -1.91 -14.61
CA GLY A 46 -10.57 -3.14 -15.40
C GLY A 46 -9.26 -3.58 -16.07
N LYS A 47 -8.16 -2.84 -15.89
CA LYS A 47 -6.84 -3.16 -16.47
C LYS A 47 -5.97 -3.91 -15.48
N GLU A 48 -5.19 -4.87 -15.97
CA GLU A 48 -4.11 -5.49 -15.21
C GLU A 48 -2.82 -4.68 -15.39
N ARG A 49 -2.19 -4.28 -14.29
CA ARG A 49 -0.96 -3.50 -14.28
C ARG A 49 0.05 -4.11 -13.31
N MET A 50 1.33 -3.91 -13.61
CA MET A 50 2.41 -4.27 -12.69
C MET A 50 2.73 -3.09 -11.77
N CYS A 51 2.60 -3.28 -10.46
CA CYS A 51 3.00 -2.27 -9.48
C CYS A 51 4.32 -2.66 -8.81
N SER A 52 5.04 -1.65 -8.30
CA SER A 52 6.29 -1.81 -7.57
C SER A 52 6.13 -1.25 -6.16
N VAL A 53 6.47 -2.05 -5.15
CA VAL A 53 6.39 -1.59 -3.75
C VAL A 53 7.54 -0.62 -3.46
N PRO A 54 7.24 0.62 -3.01
CA PRO A 54 8.27 1.59 -2.65
C PRO A 54 9.21 1.04 -1.58
N ARG A 55 10.49 1.45 -1.65
CA ARG A 55 11.57 0.95 -0.78
C ARG A 55 11.25 1.04 0.73
N ARG A 56 10.52 2.09 1.15
CA ARG A 56 10.07 2.28 2.54
C ARG A 56 9.17 1.17 3.07
N TYR A 57 8.46 0.46 2.19
CA TYR A 57 7.52 -0.60 2.55
C TYR A 57 8.05 -2.01 2.26
N LYS A 58 9.19 -2.14 1.57
CA LYS A 58 9.76 -3.44 1.15
C LYS A 58 10.08 -4.40 2.30
N ARG A 59 10.41 -3.91 3.50
CA ARG A 59 10.66 -4.77 4.69
C ARG A 59 9.41 -5.03 5.52
N ARG A 60 8.32 -4.32 5.26
CA ARG A 60 7.03 -4.45 5.96
C ARG A 60 6.02 -5.29 5.18
N PHE A 61 6.18 -5.36 3.87
CA PHE A 61 5.48 -6.32 3.01
C PHE A 61 6.27 -7.63 2.98
N TRP A 62 5.54 -8.72 3.13
CA TRP A 62 5.98 -10.10 3.28
C TRP A 62 5.54 -10.85 2.03
#